data_AF-A0A383E5Z8-F1
#
_entry.id   AF-A0A383E5Z8-F1
#
_cell.length_a   1.000
_cell.length_b   1.000
_cell.length_c   1.000
_cell.angle_alpha   90.00
_cell.angle_beta   90.00
_cell.angle_gamma   90.00
#
_symmetry.space_group_name_H-M   'P 1'
#
loop_
_entity.id
_entity.type
_entity.pdbx_description
1 polymer ?
#
loop_
_entity_poly.entity_id
_entity_poly.type
_entity_poly.pdbx_seq_one_letter_code
_entity_poly.pdbx_strand_id
1 'polypeptide(L)'
;VITTIGLILYGLETYLTVQQLPPQPESSKIVKRPGLPFDTRTKLEVINDLRKSGFDAYPNFASMTLPNTKHGQIVTIGGISNITTILDNELGYYPIITTDEYGFNNPIGLYESPAIDILLIGDSFTEGYSVHPEESISGRLRQSDLRTINLGRHGAGPLVEYASLIEYGVQLKPRFVLWLYYTNDLKDMVDESRSDILTNYLTNDNFSQKLVEKQKEIDK
;
A
#
# COMPACT_ATOMS: atom_id res chain seq x y z
N VAL A 1 -20.67 15.48 2.10
CA VAL A 1 -19.75 16.55 1.60
C VAL A 1 -18.41 15.97 1.18
N ILE A 2 -17.75 15.15 2.02
CA ILE A 2 -16.49 14.45 1.66
C ILE A 2 -16.67 13.53 0.43
N THR A 3 -17.75 12.75 0.39
CA THR A 3 -18.13 11.89 -0.75
C THR A 3 -18.34 12.65 -2.05
N THR A 4 -18.87 13.87 -1.98
CA THR A 4 -19.21 14.68 -3.16
C THR A 4 -17.98 15.33 -3.79
N ILE A 5 -16.98 15.70 -2.98
CA ILE A 5 -15.72 16.28 -3.49
C ILE A 5 -14.83 15.19 -4.11
N GLY A 6 -14.79 13.99 -3.51
CA GLY A 6 -14.07 12.84 -4.08
C GLY A 6 -14.56 12.48 -5.48
N LEU A 7 -15.88 12.32 -5.67
CA LEU A 7 -16.48 11.97 -6.97
C LEU A 7 -16.16 12.96 -8.10
N ILE A 8 -16.04 14.26 -7.79
CA ILE A 8 -15.77 15.30 -8.78
C ILE A 8 -14.30 15.25 -9.24
N LEU A 9 -13.36 15.00 -8.32
CA LEU A 9 -11.94 14.86 -8.66
C LEU A 9 -11.70 13.59 -9.49
N TYR A 10 -12.29 12.46 -9.09
CA TYR A 10 -12.24 11.21 -9.86
C TYR A 10 -12.83 11.36 -11.27
N GLY A 11 -13.96 12.08 -11.41
CA GLY A 11 -14.59 12.30 -12.71
C GLY A 11 -13.74 13.16 -13.66
N LEU A 12 -13.10 14.22 -13.15
CA LEU A 12 -12.27 15.11 -13.94
C LEU A 12 -10.96 14.45 -14.38
N GLU A 13 -10.28 13.74 -13.47
CA GLU A 13 -9.03 13.04 -13.79
C GLU A 13 -9.25 11.86 -14.72
N THR A 14 -10.36 11.12 -14.58
CA THR A 14 -10.75 10.08 -15.55
C THR A 14 -10.97 10.68 -16.93
N TYR A 15 -11.68 11.82 -17.02
CA TYR A 15 -11.92 12.50 -18.29
C TYR A 15 -10.61 12.94 -18.97
N LEU A 16 -9.68 13.51 -18.20
CA LEU A 16 -8.37 13.94 -18.71
C LEU A 16 -7.48 12.75 -19.11
N THR A 17 -7.48 11.67 -18.32
CA THR A 17 -6.70 10.46 -18.57
C THR A 17 -7.16 9.73 -19.83
N VAL A 18 -8.48 9.63 -20.03
CA VAL A 18 -9.08 9.00 -21.23
C VAL A 18 -8.78 9.80 -22.50
N GLN A 19 -8.59 11.12 -22.42
CA GLN A 19 -8.32 11.96 -23.58
C GLN A 19 -6.84 12.12 -23.96
N GLN A 20 -5.89 11.78 -23.08
CA GLN A 20 -4.49 12.19 -23.27
C GLN A 20 -3.43 11.08 -23.38
N LEU A 21 -3.75 9.79 -23.28
CA LEU A 21 -2.71 8.75 -23.32
C LEU A 21 -2.82 7.81 -24.54
N PRO A 22 -1.75 7.68 -25.36
CA PRO A 22 -1.60 6.53 -26.24
C PRO A 22 -1.48 5.25 -25.40
N PRO A 23 -1.80 4.07 -25.96
CA PRO A 23 -1.69 2.81 -25.23
C PRO A 23 -0.27 2.64 -24.68
N GLN A 24 -0.16 2.43 -23.36
CA GLN A 24 1.10 2.18 -22.68
C GLN A 24 1.80 0.97 -23.32
N PRO A 25 3.09 1.06 -23.68
CA PRO A 25 3.81 -0.12 -24.13
C PRO A 25 3.90 -1.12 -22.98
N GLU A 26 3.43 -2.34 -23.21
CA GLU A 26 3.74 -3.49 -22.36
C GLU A 26 5.26 -3.68 -22.33
N SER A 27 5.90 -3.29 -21.23
CA SER A 27 7.08 -3.94 -20.63
C SER A 27 7.71 -3.01 -19.60
N SER A 28 7.69 -3.40 -18.33
CA SER A 28 8.64 -2.89 -17.32
C SER A 28 10.05 -3.38 -17.69
N LYS A 29 10.63 -2.83 -18.75
CA LYS A 29 12.05 -3.04 -19.03
C LYS A 29 12.81 -2.33 -17.92
N ILE A 30 13.40 -3.11 -17.02
CA ILE A 30 14.37 -2.64 -16.03
C ILE A 30 15.43 -1.82 -16.78
N VAL A 31 15.37 -0.50 -16.64
CA VAL A 31 16.33 0.39 -17.28
C VAL A 31 17.59 0.41 -16.41
N LYS A 32 18.54 -0.48 -16.72
CA LYS A 32 19.89 -0.42 -16.15
C LYS A 32 20.50 0.94 -16.51
N ARG A 33 20.57 1.84 -15.52
CA ARG A 33 21.24 3.13 -15.70
C ARG A 33 22.76 2.89 -15.76
N PRO A 34 23.44 3.23 -16.87
CA PRO A 34 24.88 3.03 -16.98
C PRO A 34 25.62 3.74 -15.84
N GLY A 35 26.48 3.01 -15.12
CA GLY A 35 27.30 3.55 -14.04
C GLY A 35 26.71 3.48 -12.62
N LEU A 36 25.47 3.00 -12.45
CA LEU A 36 24.91 2.73 -11.12
C LEU A 36 24.98 1.23 -10.80
N PRO A 37 25.36 0.83 -9.56
CA PRO A 37 25.24 -0.54 -9.10
C PRO A 37 23.78 -1.01 -9.23
N PHE A 38 23.58 -2.24 -9.69
CA PHE A 38 22.26 -2.84 -9.82
C PHE A 38 22.30 -4.25 -9.22
N ASP A 39 21.48 -4.49 -8.20
CA ASP A 39 21.31 -5.80 -7.60
C ASP A 39 20.59 -6.74 -8.57
N THR A 40 21.31 -7.73 -9.09
CA THR A 40 20.80 -8.70 -10.06
C THR A 40 20.16 -9.91 -9.42
N ARG A 41 20.17 -10.02 -8.08
CA ARG A 41 19.49 -11.11 -7.38
C ARG A 41 17.99 -11.02 -7.64
N THR A 42 17.34 -12.16 -7.66
CA THR A 42 15.88 -12.27 -7.62
C THR A 42 15.36 -11.92 -6.23
N LYS A 43 14.09 -11.49 -6.13
CA LYS A 43 13.42 -11.28 -4.83
C LYS A 43 13.58 -12.49 -3.89
N LEU A 44 13.49 -13.71 -4.43
CA LEU A 44 13.62 -14.94 -3.65
C LEU A 44 15.05 -15.16 -3.13
N GLU A 45 16.08 -14.87 -3.92
CA GLU A 45 17.47 -14.96 -3.48
C GLU A 45 17.74 -13.99 -2.32
N VAL A 46 17.29 -12.73 -2.43
CA VAL A 46 17.44 -11.73 -1.37
C VAL A 46 16.73 -12.15 -0.09
N ILE A 47 15.48 -12.61 -0.19
CA ILE A 47 14.73 -13.14 0.96
C ILE A 47 15.45 -14.34 1.59
N ASN A 48 16.00 -15.26 0.79
CA ASN A 48 16.73 -16.41 1.31
C ASN A 48 18.04 -16.00 2.00
N ASP A 49 18.74 -14.98 1.49
CA ASP A 49 19.94 -14.43 2.13
C ASP A 49 19.61 -13.77 3.48
N LEU A 50 18.48 -13.06 3.57
CA LEU A 50 17.97 -12.50 4.83
C LEU A 50 17.64 -13.60 5.85
N ARG A 51 16.96 -14.67 5.41
CA ARG A 51 16.66 -15.84 6.26
C ARG A 51 17.93 -16.51 6.78
N LYS A 52 18.94 -16.71 5.92
CA LYS A 52 20.25 -17.26 6.32
C LYS A 52 20.97 -16.36 7.33
N SER A 53 20.69 -15.06 7.30
CA SER A 53 21.24 -14.07 8.24
C SER A 53 20.45 -13.96 9.55
N GLY A 54 19.41 -14.78 9.74
CA GLY A 54 18.64 -14.86 10.98
C GLY A 54 17.39 -13.97 11.03
N PHE A 55 17.04 -13.28 9.94
CA PHE A 55 15.80 -12.52 9.87
C PHE A 55 14.61 -13.40 9.53
N ASP A 56 13.48 -13.15 10.18
CA ASP A 56 12.20 -13.70 9.75
C ASP A 56 11.70 -12.93 8.53
N ALA A 57 12.04 -13.44 7.35
CA ALA A 57 11.87 -12.71 6.09
C ALA A 57 10.89 -13.37 5.13
N TYR A 58 9.96 -12.59 4.57
CA TYR A 58 8.97 -13.03 3.58
C TYR A 58 8.81 -11.99 2.47
N PRO A 59 8.31 -12.38 1.28
CA PRO A 59 8.02 -11.43 0.21
C PRO A 59 7.00 -10.36 0.64
N ASN A 60 7.17 -9.14 0.16
CA ASN A 60 6.14 -8.12 0.32
C ASN A 60 5.04 -8.40 -0.70
N PHE A 61 3.88 -8.84 -0.23
CA PHE A 61 2.76 -9.14 -1.11
C PHE A 61 2.04 -7.86 -1.51
N ALA A 62 1.78 -7.73 -2.81
CA ALA A 62 0.86 -6.75 -3.35
C ALA A 62 -0.47 -6.77 -2.61
N SER A 63 -1.18 -5.64 -2.62
CA SER A 63 -2.62 -5.68 -2.40
C SER A 63 -3.32 -6.28 -3.61
N MET A 64 -2.96 -7.51 -3.98
CA MET A 64 -3.70 -8.24 -4.99
C MET A 64 -4.95 -8.81 -4.33
N THR A 65 -6.08 -8.21 -4.68
CA THR A 65 -7.35 -8.92 -4.67
C THR A 65 -7.16 -10.23 -5.40
N LEU A 66 -7.33 -11.35 -4.70
CA LEU A 66 -7.67 -12.59 -5.40
C LEU A 66 -8.95 -12.28 -6.19
N PRO A 67 -8.94 -12.37 -7.53
CA PRO A 67 -10.15 -12.13 -8.31
C PRO A 67 -11.22 -13.12 -7.80
N ASN A 68 -12.42 -12.61 -7.52
CA ASN A 68 -13.57 -13.39 -7.02
C ASN A 68 -13.52 -13.79 -5.54
N THR A 69 -13.06 -12.92 -4.63
CA THR A 69 -13.25 -13.16 -3.20
C THR A 69 -14.73 -13.16 -2.85
N LYS A 70 -15.17 -14.27 -2.25
CA LYS A 70 -16.58 -14.50 -1.89
C LYS A 70 -16.87 -14.14 -0.44
N HIS A 71 -18.14 -13.95 -0.13
CA HIS A 71 -18.64 -13.80 1.24
C HIS A 71 -18.04 -14.87 2.18
N GLY A 72 -17.37 -14.42 3.24
CA GLY A 72 -16.71 -15.27 4.24
C GLY A 72 -15.20 -15.43 4.08
N GLN A 73 -14.58 -14.91 3.01
CA GLN A 73 -13.13 -14.80 2.89
C GLN A 73 -12.62 -13.48 3.51
N ILE A 74 -11.36 -13.44 3.93
CA ILE A 74 -10.68 -12.21 4.33
C ILE A 74 -9.93 -11.67 3.12
N VAL A 75 -10.22 -10.42 2.76
CA VAL A 75 -9.35 -9.64 1.87
C VAL A 75 -8.34 -8.90 2.75
N THR A 76 -7.09 -9.33 2.67
CA THR A 76 -5.96 -8.70 3.35
C THR A 76 -5.64 -7.38 2.66
N ILE A 77 -5.51 -6.30 3.45
CA ILE A 77 -5.13 -4.98 2.95
C ILE A 77 -3.68 -4.67 3.33
N GLY A 78 -3.34 -4.90 4.60
CA GLY A 78 -1.95 -4.91 5.09
C GLY A 78 -1.26 -6.25 4.81
N GLY A 79 0.07 -6.26 5.03
CA GLY A 79 0.89 -7.46 4.91
C GLY A 79 0.99 -8.29 6.19
N ILE A 80 1.99 -9.17 6.22
CA ILE A 80 2.38 -9.92 7.43
C ILE A 80 3.02 -8.93 8.42
N SER A 81 2.63 -9.02 9.70
CA SER A 81 3.11 -8.11 10.74
C SER A 81 4.52 -8.46 11.24
N ASN A 82 5.29 -7.44 11.65
CA ASN A 82 6.57 -7.59 12.36
C ASN A 82 7.64 -8.48 11.68
N ILE A 83 7.63 -8.55 10.34
CA ILE A 83 8.61 -9.31 9.57
C ILE A 83 9.61 -8.39 8.87
N THR A 84 10.75 -8.96 8.48
CA THR A 84 11.62 -8.30 7.50
C THR A 84 11.12 -8.61 6.10
N THR A 85 11.04 -7.61 5.23
CA THR A 85 10.66 -7.82 3.83
C THR A 85 11.46 -6.91 2.91
N ILE A 86 11.30 -7.11 1.61
CA ILE A 86 11.92 -6.29 0.58
C ILE A 86 10.86 -5.68 -0.33
N LEU A 87 11.13 -4.48 -0.82
CA LEU A 87 10.31 -3.82 -1.83
C LEU A 87 10.88 -4.08 -3.24
N ASP A 88 10.65 -3.19 -4.20
CA ASP A 88 11.18 -3.34 -5.57
C ASP A 88 12.54 -2.68 -5.76
N ASN A 89 13.29 -3.15 -6.77
CA ASN A 89 14.66 -2.70 -7.04
C ASN A 89 14.77 -1.77 -8.24
N GLU A 90 13.74 -0.97 -8.52
CA GLU A 90 13.73 -0.01 -9.62
C GLU A 90 14.91 0.98 -9.57
N LEU A 91 15.42 1.26 -8.36
CA LEU A 91 16.60 2.11 -8.13
C LEU A 91 17.93 1.34 -8.08
N GLY A 92 17.94 0.03 -8.37
CA GLY A 92 19.14 -0.81 -8.42
C GLY A 92 19.51 -1.48 -7.10
N TYR A 93 18.68 -1.38 -6.07
CA TYR A 93 18.81 -2.10 -4.81
C TYR A 93 17.42 -2.45 -4.29
N TYR A 94 17.30 -3.50 -3.50
CA TYR A 94 16.06 -3.82 -2.80
C TYR A 94 15.99 -3.06 -1.47
N PRO A 95 15.06 -2.11 -1.27
CA PRO A 95 14.81 -1.56 0.05
C PRO A 95 14.39 -2.69 0.99
N ILE A 96 15.07 -2.80 2.13
CA ILE A 96 14.72 -3.75 3.19
C ILE A 96 13.95 -2.97 4.25
N ILE A 97 12.78 -3.47 4.62
CA ILE A 97 11.92 -2.85 5.64
C ILE A 97 11.56 -3.87 6.70
N THR A 98 11.22 -3.38 7.89
CA THR A 98 10.48 -4.16 8.89
C THR A 98 9.04 -3.67 8.86
N THR A 99 8.09 -4.58 8.68
CA THR A 99 6.68 -4.22 8.70
C THR A 99 6.21 -3.94 10.12
N ASP A 100 5.23 -3.05 10.24
CA ASP A 100 4.60 -2.71 11.51
C ASP A 100 3.63 -3.79 12.01
N GLU A 101 2.88 -3.48 13.07
CA GLU A 101 1.90 -4.37 13.68
C GLU A 101 0.77 -4.80 12.74
N TYR A 102 0.57 -4.10 11.62
CA TYR A 102 -0.46 -4.40 10.63
C TYR A 102 0.11 -4.68 9.24
N GLY A 103 1.42 -4.88 9.14
CA GLY A 103 2.08 -5.29 7.89
C GLY A 103 2.40 -4.14 6.93
N PHE A 104 2.37 -2.88 7.38
CA PHE A 104 2.70 -1.71 6.57
C PHE A 104 4.14 -1.21 6.82
N ASN A 105 4.62 -0.33 5.93
CA ASN A 105 5.94 0.29 6.02
C ASN A 105 5.96 1.47 7.02
N ASN A 106 5.82 1.16 8.31
CA ASN A 106 5.91 2.12 9.43
C ASN A 106 6.86 1.61 10.54
N PRO A 107 7.38 2.52 11.40
CA PRO A 107 8.00 2.11 12.65
C PRO A 107 6.99 1.40 13.57
N ILE A 108 7.45 0.35 14.23
CA ILE A 108 6.71 -0.34 15.30
C ILE A 108 6.40 0.65 16.45
N GLY A 109 5.21 0.53 17.03
CA GLY A 109 4.71 1.30 18.17
C GLY A 109 3.98 2.58 17.78
N LEU A 110 3.85 2.87 16.48
CA LEU A 110 3.32 4.16 16.04
C LEU A 110 1.81 4.33 16.36
N TYR A 111 1.08 3.21 16.44
CA TYR A 111 -0.36 3.17 16.75
C TYR A 111 -0.69 3.37 18.25
N GLU A 112 0.29 3.27 19.16
CA GLU A 112 0.05 3.28 20.61
C GLU A 112 -0.07 4.69 21.23
N SER A 113 0.15 5.75 20.44
CA SER A 113 0.35 7.11 20.96
C SER A 113 -0.72 8.11 20.45
N PRO A 114 -1.14 9.09 21.27
CA PRO A 114 -2.56 9.50 21.30
C PRO A 114 -3.09 10.29 20.10
N ALA A 115 -2.25 10.92 19.28
CA ALA A 115 -2.71 11.65 18.10
C ALA A 115 -1.78 11.42 16.91
N ILE A 116 -2.37 11.12 15.75
CA ILE A 116 -1.68 11.01 14.47
C ILE A 116 -1.86 12.33 13.73
N ASP A 117 -0.76 12.93 13.27
CA ASP A 117 -0.83 14.19 12.53
C ASP A 117 -1.35 13.96 11.12
N ILE A 118 -0.82 12.92 10.45
CA ILE A 118 -1.09 12.61 9.05
C ILE A 118 -1.28 11.11 8.89
N LEU A 119 -2.35 10.74 8.19
CA LEU A 119 -2.54 9.39 7.67
C LEU A 119 -2.41 9.45 6.15
N LEU A 120 -1.55 8.61 5.59
CA LEU A 120 -1.43 8.45 4.14
C LEU A 120 -2.17 7.19 3.70
N ILE A 121 -2.97 7.31 2.64
CA ILE A 121 -3.56 6.18 1.91
C ILE A 121 -3.22 6.35 0.43
N GLY A 122 -3.02 5.24 -0.26
CA GLY A 122 -2.67 5.23 -1.68
C GLY A 122 -1.99 3.93 -2.10
N ASP A 123 -1.35 3.98 -3.26
CA ASP A 123 -0.75 2.82 -3.90
C ASP A 123 0.75 2.62 -3.55
N SER A 124 1.52 2.07 -4.49
CA SER A 124 2.98 1.91 -4.49
C SER A 124 3.76 3.18 -4.16
N PHE A 125 3.32 4.36 -4.60
CA PHE A 125 3.99 5.64 -4.31
C PHE A 125 3.88 5.99 -2.83
N THR A 126 2.75 5.65 -2.23
CA THR A 126 2.48 5.89 -0.82
C THR A 126 3.27 4.91 0.04
N GLU A 127 3.31 3.62 -0.32
CA GLU A 127 4.12 2.60 0.36
C GLU A 127 5.63 2.94 0.37
N GLY A 128 6.10 3.66 -0.66
CA GLY A 128 7.52 3.89 -0.89
C GLY A 128 8.20 2.68 -1.54
N TYR A 129 7.51 2.03 -2.47
CA TYR A 129 7.81 0.68 -2.99
C TYR A 129 9.19 0.50 -3.65
N SER A 130 9.96 1.56 -3.91
CA SER A 130 11.28 1.47 -4.55
C SER A 130 12.35 2.35 -3.89
N VAL A 131 12.08 2.89 -2.70
CA VAL A 131 12.99 3.80 -1.98
C VAL A 131 13.26 3.32 -0.56
N HIS A 132 14.31 3.81 0.08
CA HIS A 132 14.50 3.51 1.50
C HIS A 132 13.37 4.11 2.36
N PRO A 133 12.99 3.49 3.50
CA PRO A 133 11.89 3.96 4.35
C PRO A 133 11.96 5.44 4.72
N GLU A 134 13.16 5.96 4.96
CA GLU A 134 13.43 7.36 5.32
C GLU A 134 13.32 8.34 4.14
N GLU A 135 13.37 7.83 2.91
CA GLU A 135 13.24 8.61 1.68
C GLU A 135 11.79 8.66 1.17
N SER A 136 10.95 7.73 1.61
CA SER A 136 9.50 7.72 1.34
C SER A 136 8.82 9.00 1.84
N ILE A 137 7.61 9.29 1.32
CA ILE A 137 6.81 10.44 1.74
C ILE A 137 6.56 10.39 3.26
N SER A 138 6.18 9.22 3.80
CA SER A 138 5.99 9.04 5.24
C SER A 138 7.29 9.24 6.03
N GLY A 139 8.42 8.78 5.48
CA GLY A 139 9.76 8.98 6.06
C GLY A 139 10.14 10.46 6.16
N ARG A 140 9.94 11.22 5.08
CA ARG A 140 10.22 12.67 5.05
C ARG A 140 9.31 13.48 5.98
N LEU A 141 8.03 13.11 6.07
CA LEU A 141 7.10 13.73 7.01
C LEU A 141 7.50 13.44 8.47
N ARG A 142 7.88 12.19 8.79
CA ARG A 142 8.39 11.82 10.12
C ARG A 142 9.68 12.55 10.48
N GLN A 143 10.60 12.75 9.53
CA GLN A 143 11.81 13.56 9.71
C GLN A 143 11.51 15.04 10.00
N SER A 144 10.31 15.51 9.64
CA SER A 144 9.83 16.88 9.91
C SER A 144 8.99 16.95 11.19
N ASP A 145 9.18 15.98 12.10
CA ASP A 145 8.45 15.85 13.37
C ASP A 145 6.92 15.68 13.24
N LEU A 146 6.44 15.23 12.08
CA LEU A 146 5.01 14.91 11.87
C LEU A 146 4.77 13.42 12.09
N ARG A 147 3.90 13.09 13.04
CA ARG A 147 3.50 11.72 13.33
C ARG A 147 2.64 11.19 12.19
N THR A 148 3.28 10.46 11.28
CA THR A 148 2.67 10.04 10.02
C THR A 148 2.56 8.52 9.94
N ILE A 149 1.35 8.00 9.77
CA ILE A 149 1.11 6.58 9.45
C ILE A 149 0.90 6.43 7.95
N ASN A 150 1.54 5.42 7.39
CA ASN A 150 1.45 5.01 6.00
C ASN A 150 0.61 3.74 5.87
N LEU A 151 -0.56 3.83 5.24
CA LEU A 151 -1.39 2.66 4.89
C LEU A 151 -1.31 2.34 3.38
N GLY A 152 -0.34 2.93 2.68
CA GLY A 152 -0.15 2.70 1.26
C GLY A 152 0.32 1.28 0.96
N ARG A 153 -0.15 0.74 -0.16
CA ARG A 153 0.20 -0.62 -0.58
C ARG A 153 0.35 -0.73 -2.10
N HIS A 154 1.41 -1.35 -2.57
CA HIS A 154 1.61 -1.52 -4.00
C HIS A 154 0.50 -2.39 -4.60
N GLY A 155 0.01 -1.96 -5.77
CA GLY A 155 -1.12 -2.59 -6.45
C GLY A 155 -2.48 -2.34 -5.80
N ALA A 156 -2.57 -1.45 -4.80
CA ALA A 156 -3.84 -0.93 -4.35
C ALA A 156 -4.40 0.04 -5.40
N GLY A 157 -5.69 -0.09 -5.70
CA GLY A 157 -6.50 0.94 -6.32
C GLY A 157 -7.46 1.57 -5.29
N PRO A 158 -8.42 2.38 -5.74
CA PRO A 158 -9.24 3.21 -4.87
C PRO A 158 -10.08 2.43 -3.85
N LEU A 159 -10.49 1.20 -4.16
CA LEU A 159 -11.29 0.40 -3.24
C LEU A 159 -10.45 -0.17 -2.10
N VAL A 160 -9.23 -0.65 -2.38
CA VAL A 160 -8.29 -1.07 -1.35
C VAL A 160 -7.86 0.12 -0.51
N GLU A 161 -7.55 1.25 -1.14
CA GLU A 161 -7.16 2.48 -0.45
C GLU A 161 -8.26 2.93 0.52
N TYR A 162 -9.51 2.92 0.07
CA TYR A 162 -10.66 3.22 0.92
C TYR A 162 -10.85 2.18 2.03
N ALA A 163 -10.72 0.88 1.72
CA ALA A 163 -10.78 -0.18 2.73
C ALA A 163 -9.67 -0.01 3.79
N SER A 164 -8.46 0.41 3.41
CA SER A 164 -7.36 0.68 4.34
C SER A 164 -7.72 1.78 5.35
N LEU A 165 -8.37 2.85 4.87
CA LEU A 165 -8.86 3.94 5.71
C LEU A 165 -9.91 3.43 6.71
N ILE A 166 -10.88 2.64 6.25
CA ILE A 166 -11.93 2.10 7.11
C ILE A 166 -11.36 1.13 8.16
N GLU A 167 -10.52 0.19 7.73
CA GLU A 167 -10.04 -0.90 8.58
C GLU A 167 -8.99 -0.46 9.60
N TYR A 168 -8.10 0.47 9.23
CA TYR A 168 -6.97 0.86 10.08
C TYR A 168 -6.99 2.34 10.46
N GLY A 169 -7.49 3.21 9.59
CA GLY A 169 -7.36 4.66 9.72
C GLY A 169 -8.39 5.36 10.60
N VAL A 170 -9.68 4.99 10.50
CA VAL A 170 -10.79 5.71 11.15
C VAL A 170 -10.63 5.79 12.67
N GLN A 171 -10.19 4.69 13.30
CA GLN A 171 -10.00 4.64 14.75
C GLN A 171 -8.87 5.55 15.27
N LEU A 172 -7.91 5.88 14.41
CA LEU A 172 -6.72 6.67 14.75
C LEU A 172 -7.02 8.16 14.83
N LYS A 173 -8.17 8.60 14.29
CA LYS A 173 -8.63 10.00 14.28
C LYS A 173 -7.50 10.97 13.89
N PRO A 174 -6.83 10.74 12.74
CA PRO A 174 -5.72 11.58 12.33
C PRO A 174 -6.19 13.02 12.09
N ARG A 175 -5.31 14.00 12.31
CA ARG A 175 -5.62 15.41 12.04
C ARG A 175 -5.83 15.66 10.54
N PHE A 176 -5.05 14.98 9.69
CA PHE A 176 -5.18 15.02 8.24
C PHE A 176 -5.13 13.62 7.65
N VAL A 177 -5.95 13.37 6.62
CA VAL A 177 -5.82 12.22 5.73
C VAL A 177 -5.38 12.74 4.38
N LEU A 178 -4.23 12.27 3.89
CA LEU A 178 -3.76 12.53 2.54
C LEU A 178 -4.00 11.27 1.71
N TRP A 179 -4.85 11.39 0.70
CA TRP A 179 -5.07 10.35 -0.28
C TRP A 179 -4.20 10.66 -1.50
N LEU A 180 -3.19 9.83 -1.73
CA LEU A 180 -2.30 9.96 -2.87
C LEU A 180 -2.79 9.04 -3.97
N TYR A 181 -3.27 9.64 -5.05
CA TYR A 181 -3.79 8.96 -6.21
C TYR A 181 -2.77 8.97 -7.34
N TYR A 182 -2.73 7.89 -8.12
CA TYR A 182 -2.01 7.82 -9.38
C TYR A 182 -2.85 7.16 -10.49
N THR A 183 -2.52 7.43 -11.75
CA THR A 183 -3.40 7.08 -12.88
C THR A 183 -3.62 5.58 -13.09
N ASN A 184 -2.72 4.71 -12.58
CA ASN A 184 -2.90 3.25 -12.61
C ASN A 184 -4.02 2.79 -11.68
N ASP A 185 -4.34 3.53 -10.62
CA ASP A 185 -5.34 3.14 -9.63
C ASP A 185 -6.70 2.91 -10.31
N LEU A 186 -7.03 3.66 -11.37
CA LEU A 186 -8.26 3.44 -12.15
C LEU A 186 -8.28 2.09 -12.87
N LYS A 187 -7.12 1.61 -13.32
CA LYS A 187 -7.01 0.27 -13.91
C LYS A 187 -7.15 -0.78 -12.82
N ASP A 188 -6.50 -0.58 -11.68
CA ASP A 188 -6.56 -1.49 -10.53
C ASP A 188 -8.01 -1.58 -9.99
N MET A 189 -8.75 -0.46 -9.98
CA MET A 189 -10.17 -0.41 -9.63
C MET A 189 -11.04 -1.40 -10.44
N VAL A 190 -10.71 -1.63 -11.72
CA VAL A 190 -11.47 -2.57 -12.56
C VAL A 190 -11.38 -3.98 -12.01
N ASP A 191 -10.20 -4.40 -11.53
CA ASP A 191 -10.02 -5.70 -10.92
C ASP A 191 -10.57 -5.74 -9.48
N GLU A 192 -10.39 -4.66 -8.72
CA GLU A 192 -10.96 -4.52 -7.38
C GLU A 192 -12.48 -4.61 -7.36
N SER A 193 -13.15 -4.03 -8.36
CA SER A 193 -14.62 -4.04 -8.48
C SER A 193 -15.22 -5.43 -8.68
N ARG A 194 -14.38 -6.44 -8.99
CA ARG A 194 -14.78 -7.85 -9.07
C ARG A 194 -14.78 -8.55 -7.71
N SER A 195 -14.34 -7.88 -6.65
CA SER A 195 -14.42 -8.37 -5.28
C SER A 195 -15.74 -7.92 -4.64
N ASP A 196 -16.56 -8.88 -4.23
CA ASP A 196 -17.78 -8.61 -3.46
C ASP A 196 -17.44 -7.91 -2.14
N ILE A 197 -16.31 -8.29 -1.52
CA ILE A 197 -15.85 -7.73 -0.25
C ILE A 197 -15.42 -6.28 -0.42
N LEU A 198 -14.62 -5.96 -1.43
CA LEU A 198 -14.21 -4.57 -1.65
C LEU A 198 -15.40 -3.68 -2.02
N THR A 199 -16.33 -4.19 -2.82
CA THR A 199 -17.56 -3.48 -3.19
C THR A 199 -18.47 -3.21 -1.99
N ASN A 200 -18.44 -4.06 -0.95
CA ASN A 200 -19.21 -3.83 0.28
C ASN A 200 -18.76 -2.58 1.03
N TYR A 201 -17.48 -2.19 0.98
CA TYR A 201 -17.06 -0.93 1.60
C TYR A 201 -17.75 0.28 0.98
N LEU A 202 -18.07 0.25 -0.33
CA LEU A 202 -18.80 1.33 -0.99
C LEU A 202 -20.31 1.29 -0.77
N THR A 203 -20.89 0.09 -0.67
CA THR A 203 -22.34 -0.11 -0.75
C THR A 203 -23.01 -0.29 0.61
N ASN A 204 -22.23 -0.50 1.67
CA ASN A 204 -22.72 -0.67 3.02
C ASN A 204 -21.95 0.23 4.00
N ASP A 205 -22.60 1.29 4.46
CA ASP A 205 -22.01 2.37 5.29
C ASP A 205 -21.32 1.89 6.58
N ASN A 206 -21.68 0.71 7.09
CA ASN A 206 -21.12 0.16 8.33
C ASN A 206 -20.31 -1.12 8.08
N PHE A 207 -19.93 -1.38 6.83
CA PHE A 207 -19.13 -2.55 6.50
C PHE A 207 -17.71 -2.39 7.04
N SER A 208 -17.26 -3.42 7.74
CA SER A 208 -15.87 -3.62 8.11
C SER A 208 -15.60 -5.11 8.25
N GLN A 209 -14.42 -5.54 7.81
CA GLN A 209 -13.90 -6.88 8.06
C GLN A 209 -13.30 -7.03 9.45
N LYS A 210 -13.05 -5.93 10.16
CA LYS A 210 -12.35 -5.83 11.45
C LYS A 210 -10.93 -6.40 11.38
N LEU A 211 -10.18 -6.02 10.36
CA LEU A 211 -8.84 -6.56 10.07
C LEU A 211 -7.85 -6.31 11.21
N VAL A 212 -7.94 -5.18 11.90
CA VAL A 212 -7.15 -4.86 13.10
C VAL A 212 -7.26 -5.95 14.17
N GLU A 213 -8.43 -6.58 14.32
CA GLU A 213 -8.66 -7.66 15.29
C GLU A 213 -8.19 -9.02 14.77
N LYS A 214 -7.88 -9.12 13.47
CA LYS A 214 -7.63 -10.37 12.74
C LYS A 214 -6.20 -10.50 12.25
N GLN A 215 -5.26 -9.66 12.70
CA GLN A 215 -3.86 -9.74 12.24
C GLN A 215 -3.25 -11.15 12.39
N LYS A 216 -3.55 -11.86 13.48
CA LYS A 216 -3.10 -13.26 13.69
C LYS A 216 -3.64 -14.26 12.65
N GLU A 217 -4.75 -13.94 11.99
CA GLU A 217 -5.30 -14.73 10.89
C GLU A 217 -4.66 -14.32 9.56
N ILE A 218 -4.34 -13.03 9.39
CA ILE A 218 -3.63 -12.47 8.23
C ILE A 218 -2.18 -12.97 8.16
N ASP A 219 -1.52 -13.14 9.31
CA ASP A 219 -0.13 -13.60 9.40
C ASP A 219 0.08 -15.09 9.09
N LYS A 220 -1.00 -15.87 8.88
CA LYS A 220 -0.94 -17.33 8.62
C LYS A 220 -0.85 -17.66 7.14
#